data_AF-A0A158IHE4-F1
#
_entry.id   AF-A0A158IHE4-F1
#
_cell.length_a   1.000
_cell.length_b   1.000
_cell.length_c   1.000
_cell.angle_alpha   90.00
_cell.angle_beta   90.00
_cell.angle_gamma   90.00
#
_symmetry.space_group_name_H-M   'P 1'
#
loop_
_entity.id
_entity.type
_entity.pdbx_description
1 polymer ?
#
loop_
_entity_poly.entity_id
_entity_poly.type
_entity_poly.pdbx_seq_one_letter_code
_entity_poly.pdbx_strand_id
1 'polypeptide(L)'
;MKAKHASMTIVIRLHRTAGDDTASTYVLPSPEEAGISASDWSGVSVSSALQYLQRAVDPALAFSLSCRRGLCNVCAMRIDGVVTTACTTPMRDGILIEPARSALLLRDTVIELSLVRRSRVDSVAALEGERDA
;
A
#
# COMPACT_ATOMS: atom_id res chain seq x y z
N MET A 1 17.86 -34.02 -10.45
CA MET A 1 16.40 -33.93 -10.23
C MET A 1 16.08 -32.54 -9.68
N LYS A 2 15.89 -31.54 -10.55
CA LYS A 2 15.49 -30.18 -10.13
C LYS A 2 13.96 -30.10 -10.24
N ALA A 3 13.26 -30.12 -9.12
CA ALA A 3 11.85 -29.79 -9.09
C ALA A 3 11.70 -28.35 -9.60
N LYS A 4 11.04 -28.22 -10.75
CA LYS A 4 10.70 -26.99 -11.44
C LYS A 4 9.70 -26.25 -10.53
N HIS A 5 10.19 -25.46 -9.58
CA HIS A 5 9.33 -24.67 -8.70
C HIS A 5 8.60 -23.68 -9.61
N ALA A 6 7.28 -23.75 -9.57
CA ALA A 6 6.40 -23.09 -10.52
C ALA A 6 6.67 -21.58 -10.52
N SER A 7 6.92 -21.03 -11.70
CA SER A 7 6.72 -19.61 -12.02
C SER A 7 5.25 -19.31 -11.77
N MET A 8 4.92 -18.98 -10.52
CA MET A 8 3.56 -18.62 -10.12
C MET A 8 3.50 -17.10 -10.02
N THR A 9 2.99 -16.51 -11.09
CA THR A 9 2.49 -15.14 -11.07
C THR A 9 1.30 -15.06 -10.10
N ILE A 10 1.14 -13.91 -9.45
CA ILE A 10 -0.03 -13.62 -8.62
C ILE A 10 -0.73 -12.36 -9.13
N VAL A 11 -2.02 -12.29 -8.92
CA VAL A 11 -2.86 -11.14 -9.24
C VAL A 11 -3.26 -10.46 -7.95
N ILE A 12 -3.04 -9.15 -7.87
CA ILE A 12 -3.48 -8.35 -6.73
C ILE A 12 -4.36 -7.19 -7.21
N ARG A 13 -5.24 -6.74 -6.32
CA ARG A 13 -6.03 -5.52 -6.53
C ARG A 13 -5.60 -4.48 -5.51
N LEU A 14 -5.34 -3.27 -5.99
CA LEU A 14 -4.92 -2.17 -5.13
C LEU A 14 -5.69 -0.90 -5.49
N HIS A 15 -6.24 -0.27 -4.46
CA HIS A 15 -6.94 1.00 -4.57
C HIS A 15 -6.01 2.12 -5.07
N ARG A 16 -6.42 2.85 -6.12
CA ARG A 16 -5.69 3.99 -6.68
C ARG A 16 -6.56 5.24 -6.68
N THR A 17 -6.01 6.35 -6.17
CA THR A 17 -6.74 7.64 -6.14
C THR A 17 -6.74 8.33 -7.51
N ALA A 18 -5.77 8.01 -8.39
CA ALA A 18 -5.76 8.53 -9.76
C ALA A 18 -6.85 7.91 -10.66
N GLY A 19 -7.60 6.91 -10.18
CA GLY A 19 -8.71 6.26 -10.88
C GLY A 19 -10.09 6.77 -10.45
N ASP A 20 -11.13 6.16 -10.99
CA ASP A 20 -12.56 6.33 -10.66
C ASP A 20 -12.96 5.70 -9.31
N ASP A 21 -12.08 5.77 -8.31
CA ASP A 21 -12.22 5.10 -7.00
C ASP A 21 -12.22 3.56 -7.06
N THR A 22 -11.95 2.98 -8.25
CA THR A 22 -11.86 1.52 -8.43
C THR A 22 -10.45 0.98 -8.15
N ALA A 23 -10.38 -0.27 -7.70
CA ALA A 23 -9.10 -0.95 -7.47
C ALA A 23 -8.45 -1.33 -8.81
N SER A 24 -7.21 -0.88 -9.03
CA SER A 24 -6.40 -1.31 -10.16
C SER A 24 -5.88 -2.73 -9.94
N THR A 25 -5.81 -3.52 -11.02
CA THR A 25 -5.32 -4.89 -10.98
C THR A 25 -3.86 -4.94 -11.44
N TYR A 26 -3.01 -5.63 -10.68
CA TYR A 26 -1.60 -5.85 -11.01
C TYR A 26 -1.30 -7.34 -11.07
N VAL A 27 -0.50 -7.73 -12.06
CA VAL A 27 0.07 -9.07 -12.16
C VAL A 27 1.52 -8.99 -11.74
N LEU A 28 1.86 -9.67 -10.65
CA LEU A 28 3.22 -9.75 -10.15
C LEU A 28 3.86 -11.05 -10.67
N PRO A 29 5.12 -11.00 -11.13
CA PRO A 29 5.86 -12.19 -11.52
C PRO A 29 6.23 -13.01 -10.27
N SER A 30 6.99 -14.09 -10.43
CA SER A 30 7.55 -14.78 -9.27
C SER A 30 8.48 -13.84 -8.47
N PRO A 31 8.70 -14.08 -7.16
CA PRO A 31 9.61 -13.25 -6.38
C PRO A 31 11.03 -13.21 -6.94
N GLU A 32 11.54 -14.32 -7.47
CA GLU A 32 12.85 -14.40 -8.11
C GLU A 32 12.94 -13.46 -9.32
N GLU A 33 11.95 -13.48 -10.21
CA GLU A 33 11.85 -12.57 -11.36
C GLU A 33 11.68 -11.10 -10.94
N ALA A 34 11.05 -10.85 -9.79
CA ALA A 34 10.96 -9.53 -9.17
C ALA A 34 12.26 -9.07 -8.48
N GLY A 35 13.31 -9.90 -8.47
CA GLY A 35 14.59 -9.63 -7.80
C GLY A 35 14.50 -9.72 -6.27
N ILE A 36 13.53 -10.46 -5.74
CA ILE A 36 13.29 -10.68 -4.31
C ILE A 36 13.77 -12.08 -3.93
N SER A 37 14.65 -12.16 -2.93
CA SER A 37 15.13 -13.44 -2.40
C SER A 37 14.04 -14.12 -1.54
N ALA A 38 13.07 -14.74 -2.21
CA ALA A 38 12.02 -15.55 -1.61
C ALA A 38 11.59 -16.66 -2.58
N SER A 39 11.20 -17.82 -2.06
CA SER A 39 10.71 -18.95 -2.87
C SER A 39 9.31 -18.73 -3.43
N ASP A 40 8.49 -17.98 -2.70
CA ASP A 40 7.09 -17.73 -2.98
C ASP A 40 6.65 -16.40 -2.32
N TRP A 41 5.48 -15.89 -2.73
CA TRP A 41 4.96 -14.63 -2.22
C TRP A 41 4.53 -14.67 -0.75
N SER A 42 4.28 -15.84 -0.16
CA SER A 42 3.92 -15.96 1.27
C SER A 42 5.12 -15.66 2.19
N GLY A 43 6.36 -15.81 1.67
CA GLY A 43 7.58 -15.35 2.33
C GLY A 43 7.85 -13.84 2.18
N VAL A 44 7.05 -13.12 1.41
CA VAL A 44 7.26 -11.70 1.10
C VAL A 44 6.18 -10.86 1.79
N SER A 45 6.58 -9.82 2.53
CA SER A 45 5.58 -8.91 3.10
C SER A 45 4.88 -8.09 2.02
N VAL A 46 3.64 -7.69 2.26
CA VAL A 46 2.90 -6.79 1.36
C VAL A 46 3.69 -5.50 1.11
N SER A 47 4.35 -4.93 2.12
CA SER A 47 5.19 -3.74 1.94
C SER A 47 6.41 -3.96 1.03
N SER A 48 6.97 -5.17 0.99
CA SER A 48 8.07 -5.53 0.08
C SER A 48 7.58 -5.66 -1.36
N ALA A 49 6.40 -6.24 -1.55
CA ALA A 49 5.76 -6.32 -2.86
C ALA A 49 5.36 -4.93 -3.40
N LEU A 50 4.80 -4.06 -2.55
CA LEU A 50 4.47 -2.68 -2.93
C LEU A 50 5.71 -1.85 -3.29
N GLN A 51 6.83 -2.09 -2.61
CA GLN A 51 8.11 -1.48 -2.99
C GLN A 51 8.59 -1.95 -4.37
N TYR A 52 8.42 -3.22 -4.72
CA TYR A 52 8.70 -3.70 -6.08
C TYR A 52 7.76 -3.03 -7.09
N LEU A 53 6.46 -3.03 -6.80
CA LEU A 53 5.45 -2.44 -7.66
C LEU A 53 5.76 -0.97 -7.93
N GLN A 54 6.05 -0.18 -6.89
CA GLN A 54 6.42 1.22 -7.03
C GLN A 54 7.71 1.40 -7.85
N ARG A 55 8.75 0.61 -7.62
CA ARG A 55 10.04 0.83 -8.30
C ARG A 55 10.06 0.38 -9.76
N ALA A 56 9.34 -0.68 -10.09
CA ALA A 56 9.51 -1.37 -11.37
C ALA A 56 8.27 -1.32 -12.28
N VAL A 57 7.07 -1.14 -11.72
CA VAL A 57 5.81 -1.29 -12.47
C VAL A 57 5.02 0.01 -12.50
N ASP A 58 4.83 0.65 -11.34
CA ASP A 58 4.05 1.88 -11.17
C ASP A 58 4.74 2.90 -10.26
N PRO A 59 5.66 3.71 -10.79
CA PRO A 59 6.37 4.75 -10.03
C PRO A 59 5.48 5.81 -9.39
N ALA A 60 4.21 5.92 -9.80
CA ALA A 60 3.26 6.88 -9.25
C ALA A 60 2.47 6.32 -8.04
N LEU A 61 2.65 5.04 -7.69
CA LEU A 61 2.02 4.41 -6.53
C LEU A 61 2.50 5.05 -5.22
N ALA A 62 1.57 5.51 -4.39
CA ALA A 62 1.85 6.05 -3.07
C ALA A 62 1.47 5.07 -1.95
N PHE A 63 2.41 4.82 -1.03
CA PHE A 63 2.16 4.09 0.20
C PHE A 63 3.15 4.52 1.28
N SER A 64 2.81 4.33 2.55
CA SER A 64 3.66 4.69 3.68
C SER A 64 4.39 3.47 4.24
N LEU A 65 5.68 3.60 4.53
CA LEU A 65 6.52 2.55 5.13
C LEU A 65 7.64 3.17 5.97
N SER A 66 7.92 2.60 7.15
CA SER A 66 9.01 3.06 8.03
C SER A 66 9.69 1.89 8.76
N CYS A 67 9.16 1.41 9.88
CA CYS A 67 9.90 0.52 10.80
C CYS A 67 10.09 -0.93 10.31
N ARG A 68 9.25 -1.40 9.37
CA ARG A 68 9.26 -2.76 8.80
C ARG A 68 9.16 -3.91 9.81
N ARG A 69 8.61 -3.66 10.99
CA ARG A 69 8.50 -4.64 12.09
C ARG A 69 7.21 -4.53 12.91
N GLY A 70 6.19 -3.87 12.35
CA GLY A 70 4.85 -3.77 12.97
C GLY A 70 4.74 -2.83 14.17
N LEU A 71 5.73 -1.99 14.45
CA LEU A 71 5.72 -1.13 15.65
C LEU A 71 5.15 0.27 15.43
N CYS A 72 5.47 0.91 14.28
CA CYS A 72 5.08 2.30 14.05
C CYS A 72 3.69 2.47 13.43
N ASN A 73 3.07 1.39 12.94
CA ASN A 73 1.75 1.38 12.28
C ASN A 73 1.56 2.33 11.08
N VAL A 74 2.61 3.00 10.60
CA VAL A 74 2.52 3.93 9.47
C VAL A 74 2.08 3.24 8.17
N CYS A 75 2.35 1.94 8.04
CA CYS A 75 1.99 1.13 6.87
C CYS A 75 0.66 0.37 7.06
N ALA A 76 -0.21 0.86 7.95
CA ALA A 76 -1.52 0.28 8.14
C ALA A 76 -2.36 0.39 6.87
N MET A 77 -2.95 -0.73 6.45
CA MET A 77 -3.81 -0.84 5.27
C MET A 77 -4.95 -1.81 5.57
N ARG A 78 -6.06 -1.68 4.82
CA ARG A 78 -7.13 -2.68 4.84
C ARG A 78 -6.78 -3.72 3.78
N ILE A 79 -6.52 -4.94 4.22
CA ILE A 79 -6.13 -6.07 3.36
C ILE A 79 -7.20 -7.14 3.51
N ASP A 80 -7.91 -7.43 2.42
CA ASP A 80 -9.09 -8.31 2.40
C ASP A 80 -10.11 -7.95 3.49
N GLY A 81 -10.41 -6.66 3.62
CA GLY A 81 -11.37 -6.14 4.60
C GLY A 81 -10.85 -6.00 6.03
N VAL A 82 -9.65 -6.51 6.35
CA VAL A 82 -9.06 -6.42 7.70
C VAL A 82 -7.96 -5.36 7.76
N VAL A 83 -8.04 -4.45 8.72
CA VAL A 83 -6.97 -3.46 8.95
C VAL A 83 -5.80 -4.14 9.66
N THR A 84 -4.65 -4.15 8.99
CA THR A 84 -3.39 -4.75 9.46
C THR A 84 -2.20 -3.92 8.97
N THR A 85 -0.97 -4.26 9.36
CA THR A 85 0.23 -3.59 8.84
C THR A 85 0.78 -4.32 7.60
N ALA A 86 1.04 -3.57 6.53
CA ALA A 86 1.58 -4.14 5.29
C ALA A 86 2.95 -4.79 5.48
N CYS A 87 3.74 -4.33 6.47
CA CYS A 87 5.09 -4.85 6.70
C CYS A 87 5.17 -6.19 7.43
N THR A 88 4.10 -6.61 8.11
CA THR A 88 4.04 -7.90 8.80
C THR A 88 3.06 -8.87 8.14
N THR A 89 2.31 -8.41 7.14
CA THR A 89 1.31 -9.23 6.44
C THR A 89 1.97 -9.92 5.24
N PRO A 90 1.89 -11.25 5.12
CA PRO A 90 2.32 -11.98 3.93
C PRO A 90 1.54 -11.60 2.68
N MET A 91 2.23 -11.50 1.55
CA MET A 91 1.63 -11.33 0.23
C MET A 91 1.06 -12.68 -0.24
N ARG A 92 -0.08 -12.64 -0.94
CA ARG A 92 -0.74 -13.83 -1.49
C ARG A 92 -1.55 -13.44 -2.72
N ASP A 93 -1.92 -14.45 -3.50
CA ASP A 93 -2.76 -14.26 -4.68
C ASP A 93 -4.17 -13.76 -4.33
N GLY A 94 -4.72 -12.92 -5.19
CA GLY A 94 -6.09 -12.42 -5.11
C GLY A 94 -6.36 -11.31 -4.09
N ILE A 95 -5.36 -10.88 -3.31
CA ILE A 95 -5.61 -9.90 -2.24
C ILE A 95 -6.11 -8.57 -2.78
N LEU A 96 -6.98 -7.95 -2.01
CA LEU A 96 -7.41 -6.58 -2.18
C LEU A 96 -6.75 -5.69 -1.11
N ILE A 97 -6.02 -4.67 -1.56
CA ILE A 97 -5.37 -3.66 -0.72
C ILE A 97 -6.11 -2.34 -0.87
N GLU A 98 -6.58 -1.83 0.26
CA GLU A 98 -7.33 -0.59 0.36
C GLU A 98 -6.73 0.31 1.46
N PRO A 99 -6.97 1.63 1.42
CA PRO A 99 -6.61 2.50 2.53
C PRO A 99 -7.26 2.01 3.83
N ALA A 100 -6.50 2.07 4.94
CA ALA A 100 -6.99 1.63 6.25
C ALA A 100 -8.22 2.43 6.72
N ARG A 101 -8.35 3.69 6.26
CA ARG A 101 -9.50 4.55 6.54
C ARG A 101 -9.73 5.51 5.37
N SER A 102 -10.69 5.19 4.50
CA SER A 102 -11.01 6.00 3.31
C SER A 102 -11.39 7.45 3.64
N ALA A 103 -11.99 7.71 4.81
CA ALA A 103 -12.32 9.07 5.25
C ALA A 103 -11.09 9.99 5.48
N LEU A 104 -9.90 9.40 5.65
CA LEU A 104 -8.64 10.14 5.80
C LEU A 104 -7.71 9.93 4.60
N LEU A 105 -8.23 9.45 3.48
CA LEU A 105 -7.42 9.21 2.28
C LEU A 105 -6.77 10.51 1.79
N LEU A 106 -5.47 10.42 1.54
CA LEU A 106 -4.69 11.45 0.85
C LEU A 106 -4.37 11.00 -0.58
N ARG A 107 -3.81 9.80 -0.74
CA ARG A 107 -3.47 9.22 -2.05
C ARG A 107 -3.20 7.72 -1.95
N ASP A 108 -3.81 6.93 -2.83
CA ASP A 108 -3.72 5.47 -2.92
C ASP A 108 -3.97 4.81 -1.55
N THR A 109 -2.92 4.43 -0.83
CA THR A 109 -3.04 3.84 0.52
C THR A 109 -2.55 4.76 1.63
N VAL A 110 -2.03 5.94 1.27
CA VAL A 110 -1.58 6.97 2.21
C VAL A 110 -2.79 7.67 2.81
N ILE A 111 -2.87 7.63 4.13
CA ILE A 111 -3.89 8.32 4.92
C ILE A 111 -3.25 9.41 5.78
N GLU A 112 -4.07 10.39 6.16
CA GLU A 112 -3.68 11.39 7.14
C GLU A 112 -3.55 10.75 8.53
N LEU A 113 -2.38 10.89 9.15
CA LEU A 113 -2.04 10.27 10.45
C LEU A 113 -1.98 11.27 11.60
N SER A 114 -2.11 12.57 11.34
CA SER A 114 -2.15 13.56 12.42
C SER A 114 -3.39 13.38 13.29
N LEU A 115 -3.24 13.74 14.56
CA LEU A 115 -4.36 13.81 15.50
C LEU A 115 -5.26 15.03 15.25
N VAL A 116 -4.89 15.89 14.30
CA VAL A 116 -5.64 17.10 13.97
C VAL A 116 -6.83 16.69 13.14
N ARG A 117 -8.04 16.93 13.65
CA ARG A 117 -9.27 16.74 12.86
C ARG A 117 -9.15 17.56 11.58
N ARG A 118 -9.48 16.98 10.42
CA ARG A 118 -9.42 17.67 9.13
C ARG A 118 -10.18 19.00 9.15
N SER A 119 -11.35 19.03 9.80
CA SER A 119 -12.11 20.26 10.05
C SER A 119 -11.32 21.38 10.75
N ARG A 120 -10.37 21.01 11.63
CA ARG A 120 -9.50 21.95 12.34
C ARG A 120 -8.34 22.44 11.45
N VAL A 121 -7.83 21.60 10.55
CA VAL A 121 -6.84 22.02 9.54
C VAL A 121 -7.49 22.97 8.53
N ASP A 122 -8.67 22.62 8.01
CA ASP A 122 -9.42 23.45 7.06
C ASP A 122 -9.79 24.81 7.68
N SER A 123 -10.11 24.83 8.99
CA SER A 123 -10.35 26.07 9.73
C SER A 123 -9.09 26.93 9.86
N VAL A 124 -7.91 26.34 10.08
CA VAL A 124 -6.65 27.10 10.16
C VAL A 124 -6.25 27.63 8.79
N ALA A 125 -6.38 26.83 7.73
CA ALA A 125 -6.12 27.27 6.36
C ALA A 125 -7.05 28.43 5.93
N ALA A 126 -8.32 28.41 6.34
CA ALA A 126 -9.23 29.53 6.15
C ALA A 126 -8.77 30.79 6.91
N LEU A 127 -8.29 30.64 8.15
CA LEU A 127 -7.78 31.75 8.95
C LEU A 127 -6.47 32.34 8.42
N GLU A 128 -5.61 31.53 7.78
CA GLU A 128 -4.37 32.00 7.16
C GLU A 128 -4.64 32.75 5.85
N GLY A 129 -5.64 32.31 5.05
CA GLY A 129 -6.09 33.03 3.85
C GLY A 129 -6.67 34.42 4.14
N GLU A 130 -7.17 34.67 5.35
CA GLU A 130 -7.65 35.99 5.80
C GLU A 130 -6.56 36.90 6.37
N ARG A 131 -5.34 36.41 6.60
CA ARG A 131 -4.21 37.22 7.10
C ARG A 131 -3.32 37.79 5.99
N ASP A 132 -3.43 37.24 4.79
CA ASP A 132 -2.71 37.69 3.59
C ASP A 132 -3.56 38.60 2.68
N ALA A 133 -4.74 39.04 3.17
CA ALA A 133 -5.68 39.93 2.47
C ALA A 133 -5.70 41.36 3.07
#